data_AF-A0A9X9A538-F1
#
_entry.id   AF-A0A9X9A538-F1
#
_cell.length_a   1.000
_cell.length_b   1.000
_cell.length_c   1.000
_cell.angle_alpha   90.00
_cell.angle_beta   90.00
_cell.angle_gamma   90.00
#
_symmetry.space_group_name_H-M   'P 1'
#
loop_
_entity.id
_entity.type
_entity.pdbx_description
1 polymer ?
#
loop_
_entity_poly.entity_id
_entity_poly.type
_entity_poly.pdbx_seq_one_letter_code
_entity_poly.pdbx_strand_id
1 'polypeptide(L)'
;VHPFMGNVFCYIQLARLLKSHCSFYGLQNPLIEKKEIDELTLPEVIQLYIEEIKRVQPEGPYRLGGWSLGGAIAYEIATVLRSQGEEVELLVLMDTKGPKGVKTGLDHIKELGV
;
A
#
# COMPACT_ATOMS: atom_id res chain seq x y z
N VAL A 1 2.25 1.60 -3.95
CA VAL A 1 1.94 0.37 -3.18
C VAL A 1 1.57 -0.76 -4.13
N HIS A 2 2.08 -1.98 -3.91
CA HIS A 2 1.89 -3.10 -4.83
C HIS A 2 0.40 -3.45 -5.12
N PRO A 3 0.06 -3.94 -6.33
CA PRO A 3 -1.23 -4.56 -6.64
C PRO A 3 -1.29 -6.02 -6.12
N PHE A 4 -2.37 -6.77 -6.39
CA PHE A 4 -2.60 -8.11 -5.83
C PHE A 4 -1.40 -9.09 -5.92
N MET A 5 -0.59 -9.03 -6.98
CA MET A 5 0.59 -9.90 -7.17
C MET A 5 1.79 -9.60 -6.25
N GLY A 6 1.71 -8.59 -5.37
CA GLY A 6 2.70 -8.37 -4.32
C GLY A 6 3.94 -7.58 -4.73
N ASN A 7 4.38 -7.65 -6.00
CA ASN A 7 5.56 -6.91 -6.48
C ASN A 7 5.23 -5.49 -6.98
N VAL A 8 6.25 -4.68 -7.20
CA VAL A 8 6.12 -3.26 -7.62
C VAL A 8 6.50 -3.00 -9.07
N PHE A 9 6.72 -4.05 -9.87
CA PHE A 9 7.27 -3.91 -11.22
C PHE A 9 6.36 -3.12 -12.17
N CYS A 10 5.05 -3.13 -11.92
CA CYS A 10 4.07 -2.31 -12.66
C CYS A 10 4.37 -0.80 -12.59
N TYR A 11 5.18 -0.34 -11.62
CA TYR A 11 5.54 1.07 -11.47
C TYR A 11 6.88 1.47 -12.09
N ILE A 12 7.66 0.55 -12.66
CA ILE A 12 9.02 0.85 -13.18
C ILE A 12 8.99 1.99 -14.20
N GLN A 13 8.05 1.97 -15.15
CA GLN A 13 7.95 3.00 -16.19
C GLN A 13 7.51 4.35 -15.62
N LEU A 14 6.57 4.34 -14.66
CA LEU A 14 6.15 5.55 -13.96
C LEU A 14 7.32 6.17 -13.16
N ALA A 15 8.07 5.35 -12.43
CA ALA A 15 9.24 5.80 -11.68
C ALA A 15 10.31 6.41 -12.59
N ARG A 16 10.54 5.86 -13.78
CA ARG A 16 11.47 6.42 -14.78
C ARG A 16 11.02 7.80 -15.26
N LEU A 17 9.73 7.99 -15.53
CA LEU A 17 9.17 9.28 -15.95
C LEU A 17 9.24 10.34 -14.85
N LEU A 18 9.15 9.92 -13.58
CA LEU A 18 9.17 10.83 -12.43
C LEU A 18 10.57 11.07 -11.85
N LYS A 19 11.61 10.39 -12.35
CA LYS A 19 12.96 10.42 -11.77
C LYS A 19 13.55 11.84 -11.61
N SER A 20 13.23 12.77 -12.51
CA SER A 20 13.68 14.17 -12.45
C SER A 20 12.79 15.09 -11.63
N HIS A 21 11.65 14.58 -11.12
CA HIS A 21 10.63 15.38 -10.44
C HIS A 21 10.51 15.03 -8.96
N CYS A 22 10.70 13.76 -8.59
CA CYS A 22 10.68 13.32 -7.20
C CYS A 22 11.41 12.00 -7.00
N SER A 23 11.76 11.71 -5.74
CA SER A 23 12.11 10.36 -5.31
C SER A 23 10.87 9.48 -5.38
N PHE A 24 11.00 8.28 -5.96
CA PHE A 24 9.89 7.35 -6.15
C PHE A 24 10.23 5.99 -5.53
N TYR A 25 9.47 5.60 -4.50
CA TYR A 25 9.69 4.35 -3.76
C TYR A 25 8.58 3.33 -4.04
N GLY A 26 8.96 2.10 -4.36
CA GLY A 26 8.03 0.99 -4.50
C GLY A 26 7.83 0.26 -3.17
N LEU A 27 6.59 0.22 -2.68
CA LEU A 27 6.21 -0.60 -1.51
C LEU A 27 5.73 -1.97 -1.97
N GLN A 28 6.63 -2.96 -1.91
CA GLN A 28 6.37 -4.38 -2.16
C GLN A 28 5.69 -5.02 -0.94
N ASN A 29 4.96 -6.12 -1.17
CA ASN A 29 4.29 -6.85 -0.10
C ASN A 29 5.33 -7.32 0.95
N PRO A 30 5.25 -6.83 2.21
CA PRO A 30 6.21 -7.16 3.27
C PRO A 30 6.10 -8.62 3.71
N LEU A 31 5.03 -9.32 3.31
CA LEU A 31 4.81 -10.72 3.63
C LEU A 31 5.53 -11.68 2.68
N ILE A 32 6.08 -11.21 1.55
CA ILE A 32 6.82 -12.08 0.61
C ILE A 32 8.06 -12.70 1.28
N GLU A 33 8.63 -12.04 2.28
CA GLU A 33 9.79 -12.53 3.03
C GLU A 33 9.41 -13.32 4.29
N LYS A 34 8.12 -13.32 4.69
CA LYS A 34 7.65 -14.01 5.89
C LYS A 34 7.19 -15.42 5.56
N LYS A 35 7.74 -16.41 6.28
CA LYS A 35 7.38 -17.84 6.12
C LYS A 35 6.00 -18.18 6.67
N GLU A 36 5.46 -17.37 7.57
CA GLU A 36 4.16 -17.58 8.21
C GLU A 36 3.26 -16.39 7.89
N ILE A 37 2.37 -16.59 6.91
CA ILE A 37 1.44 -15.58 6.38
C ILE A 37 0.14 -15.56 7.19
N ASP A 38 -0.14 -16.62 7.95
CA ASP A 38 -1.48 -16.91 8.49
C ASP A 38 -1.86 -16.11 9.75
N GLU A 39 -0.97 -15.25 10.27
CA GLU A 39 -1.19 -14.60 11.58
C GLU A 39 -1.50 -13.10 11.51
N LEU A 40 -1.33 -12.42 10.38
CA LEU A 40 -1.44 -10.95 10.33
C LEU A 40 -2.80 -10.46 9.81
N THR A 41 -3.44 -9.63 10.62
CA THR A 41 -4.62 -8.86 10.26
C THR A 41 -4.28 -7.73 9.30
N LEU A 42 -5.27 -7.23 8.56
CA LEU A 42 -5.08 -6.09 7.66
C LEU A 42 -4.46 -4.86 8.38
N PRO A 43 -4.95 -4.42 9.56
CA PRO A 43 -4.33 -3.31 10.28
C PRO A 43 -2.85 -3.52 10.62
N GLU A 44 -2.46 -4.74 11.00
CA GLU A 44 -1.05 -5.05 11.28
C GLU A 44 -0.20 -4.96 10.02
N VAL A 45 -0.70 -5.42 8.88
CA VAL A 45 -0.02 -5.27 7.59
C VAL A 45 0.10 -3.78 7.20
N ILE A 46 -0.94 -2.97 7.44
CA ILE A 46 -0.89 -1.51 7.20
C ILE A 46 0.19 -0.86 8.07
N GLN A 47 0.31 -1.28 9.33
CA GLN A 47 1.32 -0.74 10.23
C GLN A 47 2.75 -1.05 9.75
N LEU A 48 2.99 -2.26 9.23
CA LEU A 48 4.29 -2.62 8.62
C LEU A 48 4.64 -1.71 7.44
N TYR A 49 3.67 -1.34 6.60
CA TYR A 49 3.91 -0.36 5.53
C TYR A 49 4.27 1.01 6.07
N ILE A 50 3.56 1.47 7.10
CA ILE A 50 3.79 2.79 7.71
C ILE A 50 5.19 2.84 8.33
N GLU A 51 5.62 1.77 8.99
CA GLU A 51 6.97 1.67 9.56
C GLU A 51 8.05 1.81 8.47
N GLU A 52 7.91 1.11 7.35
CA GLU A 52 8.87 1.24 6.23
C GLU A 52 8.81 2.63 5.56
N ILE A 53 7.62 3.23 5.43
CA ILE A 53 7.49 4.61 4.96
C ILE A 53 8.23 5.55 5.90
N LYS A 54 7.98 5.46 7.21
CA LYS A 54 8.57 6.34 8.23
C LYS A 54 10.08 6.14 8.40
N ARG A 55 10.59 4.96 8.08
CA ARG A 55 12.04 4.70 8.03
C ARG A 55 12.73 5.53 6.94
N VAL A 56 12.05 5.81 5.83
CA VAL A 56 12.58 6.64 4.74
C VAL A 56 12.24 8.12 4.93
N GLN A 57 11.02 8.41 5.35
CA GLN A 57 10.51 9.76 5.57
C GLN A 57 9.72 9.80 6.90
N PRO A 58 10.34 10.22 8.01
CA PRO A 58 9.74 10.15 9.35
C PRO A 58 8.47 10.99 9.54
N GLU A 59 8.36 12.11 8.83
CA GLU A 59 7.29 13.10 8.95
C GLU A 59 6.73 13.50 7.58
N GLY A 60 5.45 13.87 7.53
CA GLY A 60 4.79 14.36 6.32
C GLY A 60 5.34 15.70 5.77
N PRO A 61 4.77 16.20 4.67
CA PRO A 61 3.62 15.66 3.97
C PRO A 61 3.94 14.41 3.16
N TYR A 62 3.04 13.42 3.17
CA TYR A 62 3.17 12.19 2.40
C TYR A 62 2.46 12.28 1.04
N ARG A 63 3.13 11.76 0.00
CA ARG A 63 2.55 11.49 -1.32
C ARG A 63 2.44 9.99 -1.53
N LEU A 64 1.22 9.47 -1.52
CA LEU A 64 0.93 8.06 -1.57
C LEU A 64 0.18 7.70 -2.86
N GLY A 65 0.27 6.43 -3.26
CA GLY A 65 -0.55 5.96 -4.37
C GLY A 65 -0.38 4.49 -4.71
N GLY A 66 -1.33 4.00 -5.50
CA GLY A 66 -1.31 2.63 -5.98
C GLY A 66 -2.37 2.35 -7.04
N TRP A 67 -2.11 1.28 -7.78
CA TRP A 67 -2.98 0.70 -8.79
C TRP A 67 -3.73 -0.50 -8.22
N SER A 68 -5.02 -0.63 -8.57
CA SER A 68 -5.85 -1.77 -8.17
C SER A 68 -5.88 -1.94 -6.64
N LEU A 69 -5.57 -3.14 -6.11
CA LEU A 69 -5.46 -3.37 -4.66
C LEU A 69 -4.48 -2.40 -3.99
N GLY A 70 -3.40 -2.01 -4.66
CA GLY A 70 -2.42 -1.09 -4.10
C GLY A 70 -3.00 0.28 -3.81
N GLY A 71 -4.03 0.72 -4.55
CA GLY A 71 -4.73 1.95 -4.26
C GLY A 71 -5.58 1.85 -2.98
N ALA A 72 -6.23 0.72 -2.73
CA ALA A 72 -6.98 0.49 -1.50
C ALA A 72 -6.03 0.45 -0.28
N ILE A 73 -4.88 -0.23 -0.39
CA ILE A 73 -3.87 -0.24 0.66
C ILE A 73 -3.31 1.17 0.90
N ALA A 74 -3.00 1.93 -0.16
CA ALA A 74 -2.54 3.32 -0.03
C ALA A 74 -3.57 4.23 0.65
N TYR A 75 -4.86 3.98 0.44
CA TYR A 75 -5.95 4.69 1.11
C TYR A 75 -6.00 4.38 2.62
N GLU A 76 -5.85 3.12 3.01
CA GLU A 76 -5.79 2.74 4.44
C GLU A 76 -4.56 3.35 5.13
N ILE A 77 -3.38 3.29 4.49
CA ILE A 77 -2.16 3.95 4.97
C ILE A 77 -2.41 5.45 5.19
N ALA A 78 -3.00 6.12 4.18
CA ALA A 78 -3.31 7.54 4.28
C ALA A 78 -4.29 7.86 5.41
N THR A 79 -5.29 7.00 5.61
CA THR A 79 -6.29 7.15 6.68
C THR A 79 -5.64 7.04 8.06
N VAL A 80 -4.79 6.02 8.26
CA VAL A 80 -4.07 5.84 9.53
C VAL A 80 -3.11 7.00 9.79
N LEU A 81 -2.29 7.40 8.81
CA LEU A 81 -1.36 8.54 8.97
C LEU A 81 -2.10 9.83 9.34
N ARG A 82 -3.22 10.15 8.67
CA ARG A 82 -4.03 11.33 9.03
C ARG A 82 -4.64 11.22 10.42
N SER A 83 -5.05 10.02 10.86
CA SER A 83 -5.54 9.80 12.23
C SER A 83 -4.46 10.01 13.29
N GLN A 84 -3.19 9.85 12.92
CA GLN A 84 -2.02 10.12 13.76
C GLN A 84 -1.56 11.59 13.72
N GLY A 85 -2.29 12.47 13.02
CA GLY A 85 -1.97 13.89 12.90
C GLY A 85 -1.00 14.24 11.78
N GLU A 86 -0.62 13.28 10.93
CA GLU A 86 0.27 13.51 9.80
C GLU A 86 -0.47 14.12 8.60
N GLU A 87 0.26 14.90 7.79
CA GLU A 87 -0.26 15.43 6.53
C GLU A 87 -0.06 14.42 5.38
N VAL A 88 -1.13 14.18 4.60
CA VAL A 88 -1.06 13.45 3.33
C VAL A 88 -1.51 14.43 2.24
N GLU A 89 -0.56 15.03 1.55
CA GLU A 89 -0.83 16.09 0.55
C GLU A 89 -1.39 15.52 -0.77
N LEU A 90 -1.09 14.25 -1.08
CA LEU A 90 -1.50 13.61 -2.32
C LEU A 90 -1.76 12.12 -2.11
N LEU A 91 -2.93 11.66 -2.55
CA LEU A 91 -3.27 10.25 -2.69
C LEU A 91 -3.72 9.95 -4.13
N VAL A 92 -2.93 9.15 -4.85
CA VAL A 92 -3.21 8.76 -6.23
C VAL A 92 -3.84 7.36 -6.27
N LEU A 93 -5.08 7.28 -6.76
CA LEU A 93 -5.81 6.02 -6.95
C LEU A 93 -5.92 5.71 -8.45
N MET A 94 -5.17 4.71 -8.92
CA MET A 94 -5.15 4.33 -10.34
C MET A 94 -6.05 3.11 -10.54
N ASP A 95 -7.19 3.31 -11.23
CA ASP A 95 -8.15 2.23 -11.53
C ASP A 95 -8.49 1.38 -10.29
N THR A 96 -8.64 2.06 -9.16
CA THR A 96 -8.89 1.46 -7.86
C THR A 96 -10.39 1.37 -7.64
N LYS A 97 -10.88 0.17 -7.28
CA LYS A 97 -12.27 0.03 -6.84
C LYS A 97 -12.47 0.85 -5.57
N GLY A 98 -13.43 1.78 -5.58
CA GLY A 98 -13.78 2.57 -4.41
C GLY A 98 -14.26 1.69 -3.24
N PRO A 99 -14.23 2.20 -2.00
CA PRO A 99 -14.59 1.44 -0.81
C PRO A 99 -16.08 1.08 -0.84
N LYS A 100 -16.41 -0.11 -1.35
CA LYS A 100 -17.62 -0.85 -0.99
C LYS A 100 -17.17 -1.99 -0.07
N GLY A 101 -16.85 -1.67 1.19
CA GLY A 101 -16.34 -2.63 2.18
C GLY A 101 -15.20 -3.47 1.64
N VAL A 102 -13.95 -3.04 1.84
CA VAL A 102 -12.76 -3.75 1.37
C VAL A 102 -12.84 -5.23 1.79
N LYS A 103 -13.30 -6.09 0.88
CA LYS A 103 -13.07 -7.52 0.97
C LYS A 103 -11.66 -7.74 0.46
N THR A 104 -10.73 -8.05 1.36
CA THR A 104 -9.35 -8.33 1.00
C THR A 104 -9.25 -9.72 0.37
N GLY A 105 -8.11 -10.05 -0.26
CA GLY A 105 -7.86 -11.40 -0.76
C GLY A 105 -7.99 -12.49 0.33
N LEU A 106 -7.92 -12.13 1.61
CA LEU A 106 -8.18 -13.03 2.75
C LEU A 106 -9.65 -13.47 2.84
N ASP A 107 -10.60 -12.65 2.38
CA ASP A 107 -12.01 -13.02 2.30
C ASP A 107 -12.26 -14.00 1.14
N HIS A 108 -11.45 -13.93 0.08
CA HIS A 108 -11.52 -14.83 -1.07
C HIS A 108 -10.91 -16.21 -0.81
N ILE A 109 -9.93 -16.32 0.10
CA ILE A 109 -9.39 -17.62 0.52
C ILE A 109 -10.47 -18.46 1.24
N LYS A 110 -11.35 -17.82 2.03
CA LYS A 110 -12.48 -18.51 2.68
C LYS A 110 -13.64 -18.83 1.72
N GLU A 111 -13.86 -18.04 0.68
CA GLU A 111 -14.93 -18.28 -0.31
C GLU A 111 -14.59 -19.40 -1.33
N LEU A 112 -13.32 -19.84 -1.43
CA LEU A 112 -12.87 -20.89 -2.35
C LEU A 112 -12.81 -22.31 -1.76
N GLY A 113 -13.15 -22.50 -0.47
CA GLY A 113 -13.35 -23.83 0.10
C GLY A 113 -12.17 -24.79 -0.05
N VAL A 114 -10.93 -24.29 0.12
CA VAL A 114 -9.73 -25.11 0.31
C VAL A 114 -9.24 -24.92 1.73
#